data_AF-A0A821GWR3-F1
#
_entry.id   AF-A0A821GWR3-F1
#
_cell.length_a   1.000
_cell.length_b   1.000
_cell.length_c   1.000
_cell.angle_alpha   90.00
_cell.angle_beta   90.00
_cell.angle_gamma   90.00
#
_symmetry.space_group_name_H-M   'P 1'
#
loop_
_entity.id
_entity.type
_entity.pdbx_description
1 polymer ?
#
loop_
_entity_poly.entity_id
_entity_poly.type
_entity_poly.pdbx_seq_one_letter_code
_entity_poly.pdbx_strand_id
1 'polypeptide(L)'
;MSTGQKFARLLQYLGKCSESIMYHDEIASAVRWIGQIESIMTRILFHPNQVFDESKHVIDVVAKEYLEKAIDNVDHLIPVEVSGGGNCLHESILLLMNNPMVTTSELRVRTIIELMTNEVYYSNRYSQFVGPLDIAIQGICKNHMLSELYEICALCSVLGCNIRRIYPNIDFRDDMVFLNNIFTPIPPITTNCEVTILWSRAKHEKDARDANHGTWSPNHFVPLMSTSNVMTPEKKTFKNNATVQIRIPEFQSSPSRRLRSEINIENDSAQSIISTTIQREPKGIESQH
;
A
#
# COMPACT_ATOMS: atom_id res chain seq x y z
N MET A 1 27.84 -5.82 3.75
CA MET A 1 26.47 -5.29 3.82
C MET A 1 25.57 -6.24 3.05
N SER A 2 24.54 -6.81 3.68
CA SER A 2 23.61 -7.73 3.03
C SER A 2 22.71 -7.01 2.00
N THR A 3 22.03 -7.77 1.13
CA THR A 3 21.08 -7.22 0.15
C THR A 3 19.98 -6.41 0.82
N GLY A 4 19.34 -6.96 1.86
CA GLY A 4 18.35 -6.21 2.65
C GLY A 4 18.88 -4.90 3.27
N GLN A 5 20.13 -4.89 3.76
CA GLN A 5 20.77 -3.66 4.26
C GLN A 5 21.05 -2.62 3.15
N LYS A 6 21.36 -3.07 1.92
CA LYS A 6 21.48 -2.16 0.75
C LYS A 6 20.12 -1.50 0.48
N PHE A 7 19.06 -2.30 0.34
CA PHE A 7 17.72 -1.79 0.04
C PHE A 7 17.15 -0.89 1.15
N ALA A 8 17.40 -1.19 2.43
CA ALA A 8 17.01 -0.31 3.54
C ALA A 8 17.68 1.09 3.43
N ARG A 9 18.96 1.16 3.04
CA ARG A 9 19.66 2.43 2.80
C ARG A 9 19.15 3.15 1.55
N LEU A 10 18.83 2.42 0.48
CA LEU A 10 18.22 3.01 -0.73
C LEU A 10 16.84 3.60 -0.42
N LEU A 11 16.01 2.91 0.36
CA LEU A 11 14.72 3.43 0.80
C LEU A 11 14.88 4.68 1.69
N GLN A 12 15.84 4.67 2.62
CA GLN A 12 16.13 5.85 3.44
C GLN A 12 16.58 7.05 2.58
N TYR A 13 17.35 6.80 1.52
CA TYR A 13 17.79 7.85 0.58
C TYR A 13 16.63 8.40 -0.24
N LEU A 14 15.80 7.54 -0.83
CA LEU A 14 14.57 7.93 -1.55
C LEU A 14 13.60 8.69 -0.63
N GLY A 15 13.48 8.29 0.64
CA GLY A 15 12.72 9.01 1.66
C GLY A 15 13.19 10.44 1.84
N LYS A 16 14.51 10.70 1.87
CA LYS A 16 15.06 12.06 1.93
C LYS A 16 14.77 12.86 0.65
N CYS A 17 14.89 12.26 -0.53
CA CYS A 17 14.49 12.92 -1.79
C CYS A 17 13.00 13.30 -1.78
N SER A 18 12.13 12.49 -1.14
CA SER A 18 10.70 12.79 -1.00
C SER A 18 10.37 14.01 -0.13
N GLU A 19 11.34 14.53 0.63
CA GLU A 19 11.21 15.72 1.49
C GLU A 19 11.61 17.01 0.78
N SER A 20 12.21 16.93 -0.42
CA SER A 20 12.63 18.09 -1.20
C SER A 20 11.44 18.83 -1.84
N ILE A 21 11.62 20.13 -2.08
CA ILE A 21 10.67 20.94 -2.86
C ILE A 21 10.61 20.44 -4.31
N MET A 22 11.72 19.90 -4.84
CA MET A 22 11.81 19.28 -6.17
C MET A 22 11.86 17.75 -6.07
N TYR A 23 11.06 17.17 -5.16
CA TYR A 23 11.11 15.74 -4.83
C TYR A 23 11.02 14.82 -6.05
N HIS A 24 10.21 15.17 -7.06
CA HIS A 24 10.04 14.35 -8.26
C HIS A 24 11.35 14.23 -9.06
N ASP A 25 12.01 15.35 -9.37
CA ASP A 25 13.30 15.36 -10.08
C ASP A 25 14.42 14.67 -9.30
N GLU A 26 14.42 14.79 -7.97
CA GLU A 26 15.38 14.10 -7.10
C GLU A 26 15.13 12.59 -7.07
N ILE A 27 13.89 12.14 -6.88
CA ILE A 27 13.51 10.72 -6.93
C ILE A 27 13.80 10.15 -8.33
N ALA A 28 13.49 10.88 -9.40
CA ALA A 28 13.79 10.46 -10.77
C ALA A 28 15.29 10.30 -10.99
N SER A 29 16.10 11.21 -10.48
CA SER A 29 17.57 11.15 -10.55
C SER A 29 18.14 9.99 -9.72
N ALA A 30 17.61 9.76 -8.52
CA ALA A 30 17.96 8.64 -7.68
C ALA A 30 17.60 7.29 -8.34
N VAL A 31 16.39 7.15 -8.89
CA VAL A 31 15.95 5.94 -9.61
C VAL A 31 16.81 5.68 -10.84
N ARG A 32 17.13 6.70 -11.66
CA ARG A 32 18.04 6.56 -12.80
C ARG A 32 19.43 6.05 -12.38
N TRP A 33 19.96 6.52 -11.25
CA TRP A 33 21.24 6.05 -10.72
C TRP A 33 21.15 4.62 -10.16
N ILE A 34 20.11 4.29 -9.38
CA ILE A 34 19.88 2.93 -8.85
C ILE A 34 19.72 1.91 -9.99
N GLY A 35 19.05 2.31 -11.08
CA GLY A 35 18.85 1.49 -12.27
C GLY A 35 20.13 1.05 -12.99
N GLN A 36 21.27 1.70 -12.72
CA GLN A 36 22.58 1.30 -13.25
C GLN A 36 23.26 0.19 -12.42
N ILE A 37 22.70 -0.17 -11.26
CA ILE A 37 23.28 -1.15 -10.34
C ILE A 37 22.70 -2.54 -10.63
N GLU A 38 23.38 -3.34 -11.44
CA GLU A 38 22.93 -4.69 -11.86
C GLU A 38 22.50 -5.59 -10.68
N SER A 39 23.27 -5.58 -9.58
CA SER A 39 22.94 -6.36 -8.36
C SER A 39 21.66 -5.92 -7.62
N ILE A 40 21.11 -4.75 -7.97
CA ILE A 40 19.81 -4.26 -7.48
C ILE A 40 18.71 -4.55 -8.53
N MET A 41 19.03 -4.44 -9.82
CA MET A 41 18.08 -4.65 -10.91
C MET A 41 17.85 -6.12 -11.29
N THR A 42 18.60 -7.05 -10.70
CA THR A 42 18.37 -8.50 -10.83
C THR A 42 16.92 -8.86 -10.45
N ARG A 43 16.22 -9.63 -11.28
CA ARG A 43 14.79 -9.98 -11.09
C ARG A 43 14.57 -10.82 -9.83
N ILE A 44 13.45 -10.59 -9.15
CA ILE A 44 12.97 -11.48 -8.08
C ILE A 44 12.33 -12.71 -8.72
N LEU A 45 12.75 -13.91 -8.30
CA LEU A 45 12.09 -15.16 -8.67
C LEU A 45 10.95 -15.46 -7.69
N PHE A 46 9.76 -14.92 -7.99
CA PHE A 46 8.58 -15.07 -7.14
C PHE A 46 7.81 -16.36 -7.48
N HIS A 47 7.68 -17.24 -6.49
CA HIS A 47 6.87 -18.45 -6.54
C HIS A 47 6.02 -18.47 -5.26
N PRO A 48 4.75 -18.03 -5.31
CA PRO A 48 3.96 -17.84 -4.09
C PRO A 48 3.51 -19.17 -3.51
N ASN A 49 3.73 -19.37 -2.22
CA ASN A 49 2.99 -20.33 -1.43
C ASN A 49 1.62 -19.73 -1.11
N GLN A 50 0.56 -20.31 -1.66
CA GLN A 50 -0.83 -19.86 -1.46
C GLN A 50 -1.67 -20.87 -0.67
N VAL A 51 -1.02 -21.84 -0.03
CA VAL A 51 -1.67 -22.87 0.78
C VAL A 51 -1.62 -22.42 2.23
N PHE A 52 -2.80 -22.30 2.84
CA PHE A 52 -2.94 -22.01 4.25
C PHE A 52 -2.44 -23.20 5.08
N ASP A 53 -1.82 -22.91 6.23
CA ASP A 53 -1.17 -23.90 7.07
C ASP A 53 -1.28 -23.41 8.52
N GLU A 54 -2.15 -24.05 9.29
CA GLU A 54 -2.44 -23.70 10.69
C GLU A 54 -1.21 -23.79 11.61
N SER A 55 -0.13 -24.47 11.19
CA SER A 55 1.14 -24.51 11.92
C SER A 55 2.06 -23.32 11.66
N LYS A 56 1.79 -22.52 10.62
CA LYS A 56 2.62 -21.39 10.17
C LYS A 56 1.88 -20.06 10.08
N HIS A 57 0.57 -20.09 9.87
CA HIS A 57 -0.24 -18.93 9.51
C HIS A 57 -1.35 -18.72 10.54
N VAL A 58 -1.54 -17.47 10.95
CA VAL A 58 -2.65 -17.05 11.82
C VAL A 58 -3.73 -16.41 10.96
N ILE A 59 -5.00 -16.65 11.28
CA ILE A 59 -6.13 -16.06 10.55
C ILE A 59 -6.35 -14.62 11.05
N ASP A 60 -6.38 -13.65 10.14
CA ASP A 60 -6.84 -12.30 10.48
C ASP A 60 -8.37 -12.32 10.64
N VAL A 61 -8.81 -12.32 11.89
CA VAL A 61 -10.24 -12.34 12.25
C VAL A 61 -10.99 -11.09 11.80
N VAL A 62 -10.34 -9.94 11.75
CA VAL A 62 -10.94 -8.66 11.32
C VAL A 62 -11.09 -8.66 9.80
N ALA A 63 -10.04 -9.08 9.09
CA ALA A 63 -10.09 -9.23 7.64
C ALA A 63 -11.06 -10.33 7.20
N LYS A 64 -11.32 -11.35 8.02
CA LYS A 64 -12.36 -12.35 7.75
C LYS A 64 -13.76 -11.74 7.74
N GLU A 65 -14.10 -10.90 8.71
CA GLU A 65 -15.38 -10.15 8.72
C GLU A 65 -15.54 -9.23 7.49
N TYR A 66 -14.44 -8.72 6.94
CA TYR A 66 -14.43 -7.97 5.70
C TYR A 66 -14.57 -8.89 4.46
N LEU A 67 -13.93 -10.06 4.47
CA LEU A 67 -14.02 -11.04 3.37
C LEU A 67 -15.44 -11.58 3.19
N GLU A 68 -16.16 -11.83 4.29
CA GLU A 68 -17.58 -12.23 4.30
C GLU A 68 -18.53 -11.17 3.68
N LYS A 69 -18.03 -9.95 3.45
CA LYS A 69 -18.74 -8.84 2.78
C LYS A 69 -18.25 -8.61 1.35
N ALA A 70 -17.36 -9.44 0.81
CA ALA A 70 -16.95 -9.35 -0.59
C ALA A 70 -18.08 -9.80 -1.54
N ILE A 71 -18.06 -9.31 -2.77
CA ILE A 71 -19.04 -9.69 -3.82
C ILE A 71 -18.59 -10.95 -4.57
N ASP A 72 -17.27 -11.20 -4.60
CA ASP A 72 -16.68 -12.34 -5.28
C ASP A 72 -16.88 -13.64 -4.49
N ASN A 73 -16.94 -14.79 -5.18
CA ASN A 73 -16.98 -16.10 -4.54
C ASN A 73 -15.59 -16.48 -3.98
N VAL A 74 -15.30 -16.02 -2.76
CA VAL A 74 -14.01 -16.15 -2.08
C VAL A 74 -14.09 -16.90 -0.75
N ASP A 75 -15.23 -17.53 -0.43
CA ASP A 75 -15.51 -18.27 0.81
C ASP A 75 -14.50 -19.41 1.11
N HIS A 76 -13.79 -19.87 0.08
CA HIS A 76 -12.76 -20.91 0.16
C HIS A 76 -11.36 -20.37 0.52
N LEU A 77 -11.21 -19.05 0.61
CA LEU A 77 -9.96 -18.36 0.93
C LEU A 77 -9.93 -17.91 2.39
N ILE A 78 -8.75 -17.95 2.98
CA ILE A 78 -8.46 -17.51 4.35
C ILE A 78 -7.57 -16.27 4.31
N PRO A 79 -7.97 -15.16 4.95
CA PRO A 79 -7.09 -14.01 5.16
C PRO A 79 -6.07 -14.33 6.25
N VAL A 80 -4.78 -14.16 5.94
CA VAL A 80 -3.68 -14.42 6.87
C VAL A 80 -3.21 -13.12 7.52
N GLU A 81 -2.94 -13.15 8.82
CA GLU A 81 -2.51 -12.00 9.60
C GLU A 81 -1.16 -11.43 9.13
N VAL A 82 -1.10 -10.10 9.02
CA VAL A 82 0.07 -9.31 8.64
C VAL A 82 0.15 -8.08 9.55
N SER A 83 1.34 -7.52 9.77
CA SER A 83 1.46 -6.39 10.70
C SER A 83 0.84 -5.10 10.12
N GLY A 84 0.02 -4.41 10.91
CA GLY A 84 -0.66 -3.16 10.53
C GLY A 84 0.25 -1.95 10.32
N GLY A 85 1.57 -2.09 10.38
CA GLY A 85 2.56 -1.00 10.43
C GLY A 85 2.89 -0.34 9.08
N GLY A 86 1.91 -0.13 8.21
CA GLY A 86 2.08 0.55 6.90
C GLY A 86 2.91 -0.19 5.85
N ASN A 87 3.48 -1.35 6.20
CA ASN A 87 4.20 -2.23 5.28
C ASN A 87 3.35 -3.42 4.80
N CYS A 88 2.11 -3.54 5.29
CA CYS A 88 1.25 -4.71 5.14
C CYS A 88 1.10 -5.24 3.69
N LEU A 89 1.08 -4.39 2.66
CA LEU A 89 1.12 -4.87 1.27
C LEU A 89 2.40 -5.66 0.95
N HIS A 90 3.55 -5.10 1.28
CA HIS A 90 4.85 -5.72 1.04
C HIS A 90 5.05 -6.95 1.94
N GLU A 91 4.58 -6.89 3.18
CA GLU A 91 4.61 -8.02 4.12
C GLU A 91 3.68 -9.16 3.69
N SER A 92 2.50 -8.86 3.11
CA SER A 92 1.63 -9.86 2.48
C SER A 92 2.36 -10.61 1.36
N ILE A 93 3.10 -9.88 0.52
CA ILE A 93 3.92 -10.49 -0.54
C ILE A 93 5.10 -11.28 0.05
N LEU A 94 5.76 -10.81 1.12
CA LEU A 94 6.80 -11.59 1.80
C LEU A 94 6.25 -12.88 2.42
N LEU A 95 5.05 -12.85 3.01
CA LEU A 95 4.42 -14.03 3.61
C LEU A 95 4.03 -15.07 2.55
N LEU A 96 3.53 -14.61 1.40
CA LEU A 96 3.32 -15.45 0.21
C LEU A 96 4.65 -15.99 -0.36
N MET A 97 5.78 -15.32 -0.13
CA MET A 97 7.07 -15.68 -0.71
C MET A 97 7.89 -16.54 0.25
N ASN A 98 8.15 -17.80 -0.12
CA ASN A 98 9.03 -18.68 0.65
C ASN A 98 10.54 -18.36 0.48
N ASN A 99 10.92 -17.08 0.61
CA ASN A 99 12.29 -16.58 0.46
C ASN A 99 12.62 -15.51 1.54
N PRO A 100 13.33 -15.90 2.62
CA PRO A 100 13.65 -14.98 3.72
C PRO A 100 14.74 -13.95 3.40
N MET A 101 15.31 -13.95 2.19
CA MET A 101 16.39 -13.02 1.81
C MET A 101 15.87 -11.68 1.27
N VAL A 102 14.63 -11.64 0.76
CA VAL A 102 13.99 -10.43 0.24
C VAL A 102 13.30 -9.69 1.38
N THR A 103 13.40 -8.37 1.41
CA THR A 103 12.81 -7.54 2.48
C THR A 103 11.70 -6.63 1.98
N THR A 104 10.91 -6.07 2.90
CA THR A 104 9.88 -5.06 2.59
C THR A 104 10.50 -3.84 1.92
N SER A 105 11.69 -3.42 2.36
CA SER A 105 12.46 -2.34 1.74
C SER A 105 12.89 -2.68 0.30
N GLU A 106 13.24 -3.94 0.02
CA GLU A 106 13.59 -4.37 -1.35
C GLU A 106 12.37 -4.29 -2.28
N LEU A 107 11.25 -4.87 -1.88
CA LEU A 107 10.02 -4.78 -2.66
C LEU A 107 9.61 -3.32 -2.87
N ARG A 108 9.59 -2.51 -1.82
CA ARG A 108 9.20 -1.08 -1.89
C ARG A 108 10.09 -0.26 -2.81
N VAL A 109 11.42 -0.43 -2.74
CA VAL A 109 12.36 0.26 -3.66
C VAL A 109 12.14 -0.17 -5.11
N ARG A 110 11.91 -1.46 -5.37
CA ARG A 110 11.62 -1.96 -6.71
C ARG A 110 10.28 -1.43 -7.24
N THR A 111 9.25 -1.32 -6.41
CA THR A 111 7.97 -0.69 -6.73
C THR A 111 8.15 0.79 -7.09
N ILE A 112 8.97 1.55 -6.34
CA ILE A 112 9.31 2.95 -6.68
C ILE A 112 9.99 3.04 -8.05
N ILE A 113 10.97 2.16 -8.32
CA ILE A 113 11.68 2.12 -9.60
C ILE A 113 10.73 1.81 -10.75
N GLU A 114 9.82 0.83 -10.60
CA GLU A 114 8.82 0.47 -11.60
C GLU A 114 7.85 1.63 -11.89
N LEU A 115 7.33 2.28 -10.85
CA LEU A 115 6.41 3.42 -10.97
C LEU A 115 7.07 4.61 -11.69
N MET A 116 8.31 4.95 -11.33
CA MET A 116 9.07 6.04 -11.99
C MET A 116 9.50 5.68 -13.42
N THR A 117 9.84 4.42 -13.69
CA THR A 117 10.27 3.98 -15.04
C THR A 117 9.09 3.99 -16.03
N ASN A 118 7.88 3.68 -15.55
CA ASN A 118 6.67 3.59 -16.36
C ASN A 118 5.64 4.69 -16.00
N GLU A 119 6.11 5.85 -15.53
CA GLU A 119 5.27 6.92 -14.97
C GLU A 119 4.10 7.30 -15.88
N VAL A 120 4.39 7.51 -17.18
CA VAL A 120 3.40 7.87 -18.21
C VAL A 120 2.30 6.80 -18.33
N TYR A 121 2.64 5.51 -18.23
CA TYR A 121 1.65 4.43 -18.27
C TYR A 121 0.73 4.49 -17.05
N TYR A 122 1.29 4.53 -15.84
CA TYR A 122 0.51 4.50 -14.61
C TYR A 122 -0.36 5.76 -14.46
N SER A 123 0.19 6.93 -14.77
CA SER A 123 -0.54 8.20 -14.74
C SER A 123 -1.73 8.18 -15.70
N ASN A 124 -1.51 7.84 -16.98
CA ASN A 124 -2.59 7.77 -17.98
C ASN A 124 -3.65 6.71 -17.65
N ARG A 125 -3.25 5.58 -17.05
CA ARG A 125 -4.18 4.47 -16.80
C ARG A 125 -5.05 4.67 -15.55
N TYR A 126 -4.52 5.30 -14.50
CA TYR A 126 -5.09 5.24 -13.16
C TYR A 126 -5.35 6.59 -12.46
N SER A 127 -4.74 7.70 -12.91
CA SER A 127 -4.83 8.99 -12.17
C SER A 127 -6.25 9.52 -12.02
N GLN A 128 -7.14 9.24 -12.97
CA GLN A 128 -8.57 9.58 -12.89
C GLN A 128 -9.32 8.89 -11.74
N PHE A 129 -8.81 7.76 -11.22
CA PHE A 129 -9.48 6.97 -10.18
C PHE A 129 -8.89 7.17 -8.78
N VAL A 130 -7.57 7.39 -8.67
CA VAL A 130 -6.85 7.49 -7.38
C VAL A 130 -6.01 8.76 -7.23
N GLY A 131 -6.07 9.65 -8.22
CA GLY A 131 -5.38 10.94 -8.20
C GLY A 131 -3.93 10.89 -8.72
N PRO A 132 -3.23 12.03 -8.69
CA PRO A 132 -1.87 12.17 -9.22
C PRO A 132 -0.83 11.17 -8.66
N LEU A 133 -0.08 10.56 -9.59
CA LEU A 133 0.94 9.53 -9.34
C LEU A 133 2.18 10.06 -8.61
N ASP A 134 2.59 11.31 -8.86
CA ASP A 134 3.71 11.99 -8.21
C ASP A 134 3.62 11.95 -6.68
N ILE A 135 2.42 12.23 -6.14
CA ILE A 135 2.14 12.20 -4.71
C ILE A 135 2.13 10.77 -4.15
N ALA A 136 1.65 9.79 -4.92
CA ALA A 136 1.75 8.38 -4.53
C ALA A 136 3.22 7.95 -4.43
N ILE A 137 4.04 8.28 -5.44
CA ILE A 137 5.49 8.03 -5.46
C ILE A 137 6.21 8.72 -4.29
N GLN A 138 5.86 9.97 -3.98
CA GLN A 138 6.36 10.68 -2.79
C GLN A 138 5.98 9.95 -1.49
N GLY A 139 4.76 9.41 -1.41
CA GLY A 139 4.26 8.62 -0.29
C GLY A 139 5.05 7.33 -0.07
N ILE A 140 5.14 6.46 -1.09
CA ILE A 140 5.84 5.17 -0.97
C ILE A 140 7.33 5.30 -0.65
N CYS A 141 7.99 6.42 -0.99
CA CYS A 141 9.39 6.68 -0.61
C CYS A 141 9.58 6.75 0.92
N LYS A 142 8.54 7.10 1.68
CA LYS A 142 8.58 7.16 3.15
C LYS A 142 8.24 5.78 3.72
N ASN A 143 9.15 5.21 4.49
CA ASN A 143 8.93 3.92 5.12
C ASN A 143 7.71 3.98 6.07
N HIS A 144 6.94 2.89 6.16
CA HIS A 144 5.67 2.80 6.90
C HIS A 144 4.51 3.69 6.40
N MET A 145 4.62 4.38 5.26
CA MET A 145 3.44 4.95 4.60
C MET A 145 2.54 3.85 4.04
N LEU A 146 1.22 4.03 4.11
CA LEU A 146 0.25 3.12 3.50
C LEU A 146 0.45 3.06 1.98
N SER A 147 0.29 1.88 1.40
CA SER A 147 0.25 1.68 -0.04
C SER A 147 -1.17 1.87 -0.59
N GLU A 148 -1.29 2.22 -1.86
CA GLU A 148 -2.55 2.46 -2.57
C GLU A 148 -2.67 1.52 -3.79
N LEU A 149 -3.46 1.91 -4.79
CA LEU A 149 -3.61 1.17 -6.06
C LEU A 149 -2.28 1.04 -6.82
N TYR A 150 -1.51 2.12 -6.90
CA TYR A 150 -0.33 2.21 -7.75
C TYR A 150 0.71 1.15 -7.43
N GLU A 151 0.98 0.96 -6.14
CA GLU A 151 1.92 -0.02 -5.63
C GLU A 151 1.52 -1.45 -5.98
N ILE A 152 0.22 -1.78 -5.96
CA ILE A 152 -0.26 -3.11 -6.33
C ILE A 152 -0.07 -3.34 -7.84
N CYS A 153 -0.39 -2.33 -8.66
CA CYS A 153 -0.17 -2.41 -10.12
C CYS A 153 1.31 -2.54 -10.49
N ALA A 154 2.21 -1.87 -9.76
CA ALA A 154 3.66 -1.96 -9.97
C ALA A 154 4.26 -3.26 -9.42
N LEU A 155 3.76 -3.76 -8.28
CA LEU A 155 4.18 -5.06 -7.75
C LEU A 155 3.89 -6.21 -8.73
N CYS A 156 2.86 -6.11 -9.57
CA CYS A 156 2.63 -7.09 -10.63
C CYS A 156 3.86 -7.22 -11.55
N SER A 157 4.40 -6.11 -12.06
CA SER A 157 5.62 -6.10 -12.88
C SER A 157 6.86 -6.55 -12.10
N VAL A 158 7.04 -6.06 -10.87
CA VAL A 158 8.20 -6.38 -10.01
C VAL A 158 8.30 -7.88 -9.71
N LEU A 159 7.16 -8.55 -9.55
CA LEU A 159 7.06 -9.98 -9.21
C LEU A 159 6.87 -10.89 -10.44
N GLY A 160 6.51 -10.35 -11.60
CA GLY A 160 6.10 -11.16 -12.77
C GLY A 160 4.80 -11.95 -12.54
N CYS A 161 3.93 -11.42 -11.68
CA CYS A 161 2.75 -12.10 -11.14
C CYS A 161 1.49 -11.26 -11.38
N ASN A 162 0.34 -11.91 -11.60
CA ASN A 162 -0.94 -11.24 -11.53
C ASN A 162 -1.33 -11.03 -10.06
N ILE A 163 -1.95 -9.89 -9.73
CA ILE A 163 -2.53 -9.66 -8.41
C ILE A 163 -4.04 -9.45 -8.57
N ARG A 164 -4.81 -10.45 -8.14
CA ARG A 164 -6.25 -10.31 -7.90
C ARG A 164 -6.43 -9.49 -6.63
N ARG A 165 -7.30 -8.50 -6.69
CA ARG A 165 -7.70 -7.74 -5.51
C ARG A 165 -9.15 -8.00 -5.17
N ILE A 166 -9.40 -8.14 -3.87
CA ILE A 166 -10.73 -8.19 -3.28
C ILE A 166 -10.89 -6.94 -2.42
N TYR A 167 -12.04 -6.30 -2.52
CA TYR A 167 -12.44 -5.11 -1.80
C TYR A 167 -13.87 -5.35 -1.30
N PRO A 168 -14.13 -5.20 0.01
CA PRO A 168 -15.42 -5.54 0.60
C PRO A 168 -16.52 -4.58 0.16
N ASN A 169 -17.77 -5.05 0.10
CA ASN A 169 -18.93 -4.28 -0.31
C ASN A 169 -19.41 -3.32 0.80
N ILE A 170 -18.53 -2.41 1.22
CA ILE A 170 -18.73 -1.47 2.32
C ILE A 170 -18.45 -0.07 1.81
N ASP A 171 -19.47 0.79 1.89
CA ASP A 171 -19.50 2.13 1.27
C ASP A 171 -19.11 2.08 -0.23
N PHE A 172 -19.36 0.93 -0.87
CA PHE A 172 -18.97 0.63 -2.24
C PHE A 172 -19.85 1.38 -3.23
N ARG A 173 -19.25 1.81 -4.33
CA ARG A 173 -19.90 2.59 -5.40
C ARG A 173 -19.63 1.97 -6.76
N ASP A 174 -20.46 2.28 -7.75
CA ASP A 174 -20.31 1.74 -9.10
C ASP A 174 -18.96 2.13 -9.75
N ASP A 175 -18.43 3.32 -9.43
CA ASP A 175 -17.10 3.76 -9.88
C ASP A 175 -15.95 2.98 -9.22
N MET A 176 -16.20 2.21 -8.16
CA MET A 176 -15.21 1.41 -7.44
C MET A 176 -15.10 -0.04 -7.94
N VAL A 177 -15.90 -0.46 -8.93
CA VAL A 177 -15.87 -1.85 -9.46
C VAL A 177 -14.47 -2.25 -9.95
N PHE A 178 -13.66 -1.32 -10.46
CA PHE A 178 -12.26 -1.62 -10.85
C PHE A 178 -11.35 -2.02 -9.68
N LEU A 179 -11.78 -1.82 -8.43
CA LEU A 179 -11.04 -2.27 -7.25
C LEU A 179 -11.01 -3.80 -7.15
N ASN A 180 -12.13 -4.46 -7.50
CA ASN A 180 -12.27 -5.91 -7.63
C ASN A 180 -11.88 -6.38 -9.03
N ASN A 181 -10.56 -6.44 -9.28
CA ASN A 181 -10.03 -6.79 -10.59
C ASN A 181 -8.67 -7.51 -10.47
N ILE A 182 -8.25 -8.14 -11.55
CA ILE A 182 -6.94 -8.78 -11.69
C ILE A 182 -6.01 -7.81 -12.42
N PHE A 183 -4.94 -7.42 -11.74
CA PHE A 183 -3.86 -6.60 -12.29
C PHE A 183 -2.77 -7.51 -12.83
N THR A 184 -2.16 -7.11 -13.96
CA THR A 184 -1.17 -7.92 -14.68
C THR A 184 0.15 -7.15 -14.83
N PRO A 185 1.30 -7.85 -14.98
CA PRO A 185 2.59 -7.22 -15.25
C PRO A 185 2.58 -6.34 -16.51
N ILE A 186 3.46 -5.33 -16.54
CA ILE A 186 3.70 -4.48 -17.71
C ILE A 186 5.14 -4.69 -18.21
N PRO A 187 5.37 -4.95 -19.52
CA PRO A 187 4.35 -5.32 -20.51
C PRO A 187 3.66 -6.66 -20.14
N PRO A 188 2.45 -6.92 -20.64
CA PRO A 188 1.72 -8.16 -20.34
C PRO A 188 2.54 -9.40 -20.69
N ILE A 189 2.81 -10.22 -19.68
CA ILE A 189 3.43 -11.54 -19.83
C ILE A 189 2.40 -12.64 -19.58
N THR A 190 2.54 -13.77 -20.27
CA THR A 190 1.80 -14.99 -19.92
C THR A 190 2.37 -15.55 -18.62
N THR A 191 1.78 -15.16 -17.50
CA THR A 191 2.09 -15.73 -16.18
C THR A 191 0.97 -16.69 -15.75
N ASN A 192 1.37 -17.86 -15.26
CA ASN A 192 0.45 -18.81 -14.59
C ASN A 192 0.33 -18.50 -13.09
N CYS A 193 0.97 -17.43 -12.63
CA CYS A 193 1.04 -17.03 -11.24
C CYS A 193 0.07 -15.88 -10.99
N GLU A 194 -0.94 -16.12 -10.15
CA GLU A 194 -1.88 -15.12 -9.64
C GLU A 194 -1.92 -15.24 -8.13
N VAL A 195 -1.78 -14.13 -7.40
CA VAL A 195 -2.00 -14.06 -5.95
C VAL A 195 -3.21 -13.19 -5.64
N THR A 196 -3.88 -13.46 -4.52
CA THR A 196 -5.06 -12.69 -4.10
C THR A 196 -4.77 -11.87 -2.84
N ILE A 197 -5.08 -10.57 -2.88
CA ILE A 197 -4.90 -9.61 -1.77
C ILE A 197 -6.26 -9.00 -1.44
N LEU A 198 -6.62 -8.95 -0.16
CA LEU A 198 -7.82 -8.27 0.34
C LEU A 198 -7.47 -6.87 0.87
N TRP A 199 -8.24 -5.87 0.45
CA TRP A 199 -8.31 -4.56 1.08
C TRP A 199 -9.12 -4.69 2.38
N SER A 200 -8.44 -4.52 3.51
CA SER A 200 -8.99 -4.68 4.86
C SER A 200 -8.71 -3.41 5.68
N ARG A 201 -9.03 -3.47 6.97
CA ARG A 201 -8.63 -2.45 7.94
C ARG A 201 -8.20 -3.13 9.24
N ALA A 202 -7.19 -2.58 9.92
CA ALA A 202 -6.65 -3.14 11.16
C ALA A 202 -7.58 -3.05 12.40
N LYS A 203 -8.84 -2.66 12.21
CA LYS A 203 -9.90 -2.56 13.23
C LYS A 203 -11.25 -2.94 12.63
N HIS A 204 -12.15 -3.44 13.45
CA HIS A 204 -13.54 -3.76 13.09
C HIS A 204 -14.27 -2.54 12.50
N GLU A 205 -15.30 -2.80 11.68
CA GLU A 205 -15.99 -1.76 10.91
C GLU A 205 -16.59 -0.64 11.77
N LYS A 206 -17.08 -0.98 12.97
CA LYS A 206 -17.63 0.03 13.89
C LYS A 206 -16.57 1.05 14.30
N ASP A 207 -15.47 0.59 14.89
CA ASP A 207 -14.35 1.45 15.32
C ASP A 207 -13.72 2.20 14.13
N ALA A 208 -13.75 1.57 12.95
CA ALA A 208 -13.31 2.17 11.69
C ALA A 208 -14.12 3.41 11.31
N ARG A 209 -15.45 3.32 11.40
CA ARG A 209 -16.40 4.39 11.11
C ARG A 209 -16.39 5.46 12.19
N ASP A 210 -16.38 5.06 13.47
CA ASP A 210 -16.32 5.97 14.61
C ASP A 210 -15.06 6.88 14.52
N ALA A 211 -13.92 6.31 14.16
CA ALA A 211 -12.66 7.04 13.92
C ALA A 211 -12.58 7.77 12.57
N ASN A 212 -13.64 7.81 11.76
CA ASN A 212 -13.65 8.39 10.41
C ASN A 212 -15.02 8.97 10.02
N HIS A 213 -15.70 9.60 10.98
CA HIS A 213 -16.95 10.35 10.80
C HIS A 213 -18.07 9.54 10.09
N GLY A 214 -18.20 8.26 10.43
CA GLY A 214 -19.22 7.36 9.88
C GLY A 214 -18.82 6.66 8.57
N THR A 215 -17.76 7.13 7.89
CA THR A 215 -17.33 6.56 6.60
C THR A 215 -16.28 5.47 6.79
N TRP A 216 -16.42 4.35 6.08
CA TRP A 216 -15.41 3.30 6.05
C TRP A 216 -14.33 3.59 5.00
N SER A 217 -13.12 3.12 5.29
CA SER A 217 -12.00 3.14 4.35
C SER A 217 -10.99 2.06 4.73
N PRO A 218 -10.34 1.40 3.77
CA PRO A 218 -9.31 0.43 4.07
C PRO A 218 -8.01 1.12 4.53
N ASN A 219 -7.24 0.42 5.35
CA ASN A 219 -5.87 0.83 5.71
C ASN A 219 -4.92 -0.37 5.91
N HIS A 220 -5.35 -1.57 5.51
CA HIS A 220 -4.62 -2.80 5.71
C HIS A 220 -4.74 -3.69 4.47
N PHE A 221 -3.71 -4.49 4.21
CA PHE A 221 -3.68 -5.49 3.16
C PHE A 221 -3.31 -6.82 3.80
N VAL A 222 -4.07 -7.86 3.45
CA VAL A 222 -3.76 -9.24 3.84
C VAL A 222 -3.73 -10.14 2.60
N PRO A 223 -2.87 -11.17 2.58
CA PRO A 223 -2.92 -12.18 1.54
C PRO A 223 -4.05 -13.15 1.83
N LEU A 224 -4.72 -13.60 0.77
CA LEU A 224 -5.73 -14.64 0.83
C LEU A 224 -5.12 -15.97 0.36
N MET A 225 -5.25 -17.01 1.17
CA MET A 225 -4.72 -18.36 0.91
C MET A 225 -5.83 -19.41 0.83
N SER A 226 -5.61 -20.46 0.03
CA SER A 226 -6.52 -21.61 -0.07
C SER A 226 -6.28 -22.60 1.08
N THR A 227 -7.35 -23.15 1.66
CA THR A 227 -7.28 -24.28 2.61
C THR A 227 -6.75 -25.58 2.01
N SER A 228 -6.73 -25.68 0.68
CA SER A 228 -6.54 -26.94 -0.03
C SER A 228 -5.59 -26.79 -1.20
N ASN A 229 -4.86 -27.87 -1.51
CA ASN A 229 -4.25 -28.13 -2.83
C ASN A 229 -5.32 -28.40 -3.90
N VAL A 230 -6.42 -27.65 -3.89
CA VAL A 230 -7.36 -27.61 -5.02
C VAL A 230 -6.62 -26.92 -6.15
N MET A 231 -6.01 -27.74 -7.02
CA MET A 231 -5.81 -27.33 -8.41
C MET A 231 -7.14 -26.76 -8.87
N THR A 232 -7.11 -25.52 -9.35
CA THR A 232 -8.30 -24.82 -9.81
C THR A 232 -9.10 -25.73 -10.74
N PRO A 233 -10.43 -25.87 -10.55
CA PRO A 233 -11.27 -26.59 -11.50
C PRO A 233 -10.98 -26.04 -12.90
N GLU A 234 -10.90 -26.94 -13.88
CA GLU A 234 -10.55 -26.59 -15.26
C GLU A 234 -11.29 -25.31 -15.69
N LYS A 235 -10.53 -24.38 -16.28
CA LYS A 235 -11.10 -23.15 -16.85
C LYS A 235 -12.23 -23.54 -17.80
N LYS A 236 -13.49 -23.43 -17.34
CA LYS A 236 -14.63 -23.32 -18.25
C LYS A 236 -14.32 -22.13 -19.13
N THR A 237 -14.05 -22.41 -20.40
CA THR A 237 -13.71 -21.43 -21.42
C THR A 237 -14.94 -20.54 -21.63
N PHE A 238 -15.04 -19.49 -20.83
CA PHE A 238 -15.75 -18.29 -21.24
C PHE A 238 -15.08 -17.86 -22.54
N LYS A 239 -15.80 -18.03 -23.64
CA LYS A 239 -15.34 -17.66 -24.97
C LYS A 239 -14.95 -16.18 -24.93
N ASN A 240 -13.71 -15.89 -25.35
CA ASN A 240 -13.21 -14.53 -25.49
C ASN A 240 -14.10 -13.74 -26.45
N ASN A 241 -15.08 -13.01 -25.92
CA ASN A 241 -15.85 -12.04 -26.67
C ASN A 241 -15.22 -10.67 -26.52
N ALA A 242 -14.38 -10.36 -27.51
CA ALA A 242 -13.82 -9.06 -27.84
C ALA A 242 -12.89 -8.38 -26.81
N THR A 243 -11.89 -7.70 -27.37
CA THR A 243 -11.19 -6.59 -26.72
C THR A 243 -12.21 -5.53 -26.32
N VAL A 244 -12.67 -5.55 -25.06
CA VAL A 244 -13.41 -4.43 -24.49
C VAL A 244 -12.43 -3.28 -24.32
N GLN A 245 -12.30 -2.47 -25.38
CA GLN A 245 -11.92 -1.07 -25.22
C GLN A 245 -12.94 -0.48 -24.25
N ILE A 246 -12.51 -0.23 -23.01
CA ILE A 246 -13.29 0.51 -22.03
C ILE A 246 -13.47 1.90 -22.62
N ARG A 247 -14.63 2.15 -23.21
CA ARG A 247 -15.02 3.46 -23.70
C ARG A 247 -15.25 4.31 -22.46
N ILE A 248 -14.25 5.10 -22.10
CA ILE A 248 -14.28 5.98 -20.93
C ILE A 248 -15.51 6.89 -21.08
N PRO A 249 -16.51 6.83 -20.19
CA PRO A 249 -17.55 7.85 -20.17
C PRO A 249 -16.96 9.13 -19.59
N GLU A 250 -17.16 10.26 -20.28
CA GLU A 250 -16.76 11.58 -19.78
C GLU A 250 -17.55 11.91 -18.52
N PHE A 251 -16.92 11.79 -17.35
CA PHE A 251 -17.48 12.24 -16.08
C PHE A 251 -16.69 13.42 -15.52
N GLN A 252 -17.45 14.41 -15.04
CA GLN A 252 -16.90 15.63 -14.47
C GLN A 252 -16.15 15.31 -13.17
N SER A 253 -15.00 15.96 -12.99
CA SER A 253 -14.08 15.75 -11.87
C SER A 253 -14.78 15.89 -10.51
N SER A 254 -14.88 14.79 -9.76
CA SER A 254 -15.35 14.83 -8.38
C SER A 254 -14.26 15.40 -7.43
N PRO A 255 -14.64 16.18 -6.40
CA PRO A 255 -13.70 16.93 -5.59
C PRO A 255 -13.16 16.15 -4.37
N SER A 256 -12.03 16.66 -3.85
CA SER A 256 -11.51 16.45 -2.48
C SER A 256 -10.64 15.21 -2.21
N ARG A 257 -9.35 15.37 -2.54
CA ARG A 257 -8.29 15.05 -1.57
C ARG A 257 -8.60 15.75 -0.23
N ARG A 258 -8.44 15.04 0.89
CA ARG A 258 -7.95 15.65 2.14
C ARG A 258 -6.66 14.93 2.52
N LEU A 259 -5.57 15.70 2.59
CA LEU A 259 -4.30 15.22 3.14
C LEU A 259 -4.52 14.79 4.60
N ARG A 260 -4.38 13.49 4.89
CA ARG A 260 -4.26 12.99 6.27
C ARG A 260 -2.79 13.14 6.68
N SER A 261 -2.45 14.28 7.28
CA SER A 261 -1.11 14.56 7.80
C SER A 261 -1.14 15.22 9.17
N GLU A 262 -1.98 14.71 10.08
CA GLU A 262 -1.92 15.01 11.51
C GLU A 262 -2.05 13.69 12.29
N ILE A 263 -0.91 13.14 12.72
CA ILE A 263 -0.85 12.10 13.75
C ILE A 263 -0.56 12.82 15.06
N ASN A 264 -1.54 12.84 15.96
CA ASN A 264 -1.31 13.29 17.33
C ASN A 264 -0.33 12.34 18.02
N ILE A 265 0.81 12.86 18.43
CA ILE A 265 1.70 12.18 19.37
C ILE A 265 1.19 12.54 20.77
N GLU A 266 0.49 11.61 21.41
CA GLU A 266 0.21 11.67 22.84
C GLU A 266 1.53 11.49 23.60
N ASN A 267 2.05 12.58 24.16
CA ASN A 267 3.16 12.53 25.10
C ASN A 267 2.58 12.39 26.51
N ASP A 268 2.71 11.21 27.10
CA ASP A 268 2.43 10.98 28.52
C ASP A 268 3.68 10.47 29.23
N SER A 269 4.28 11.32 30.09
CA SER A 269 4.83 10.94 31.40
C SER A 269 5.68 12.05 32.08
N ALA A 270 5.64 12.02 33.42
CA ALA A 270 6.63 12.55 34.37
C ALA A 270 6.77 14.07 34.63
N GLN A 271 5.88 14.57 35.50
CA GLN A 271 6.16 15.35 36.72
C GLN A 271 7.61 15.88 36.97
N SER A 272 7.74 17.19 37.27
CA SER A 272 8.42 17.65 38.51
C SER A 272 8.19 19.13 38.82
N ILE A 273 7.90 19.37 40.10
CA ILE A 273 7.89 20.65 40.83
C ILE A 273 9.23 21.41 40.70
N ILE A 274 9.19 22.75 40.72
CA ILE A 274 10.07 23.64 41.53
C ILE A 274 9.42 25.03 41.64
N SER A 275 9.30 25.53 42.87
CA SER A 275 9.05 26.96 43.16
C SER A 275 10.36 27.61 43.61
N THR A 276 10.71 28.77 43.05
CA THR A 276 11.57 29.73 43.78
C THR A 276 11.35 31.19 43.38
N THR A 277 11.32 32.04 44.39
CA THR A 277 11.17 33.51 44.38
C THR A 277 12.48 34.24 44.05
N ILE A 278 12.40 35.49 43.55
CA ILE A 278 13.28 36.68 43.76
C ILE A 278 12.61 37.86 42.98
N GLN A 279 12.01 38.88 43.61
CA GLN A 279 12.56 40.21 44.03
C GLN A 279 13.37 40.96 42.94
N ARG A 280 13.26 42.29 42.70
CA ARG A 280 12.60 43.42 43.38
C ARG A 280 12.52 44.67 42.44
N GLU A 281 11.39 45.41 42.47
CA GLU A 281 11.24 46.90 42.59
C GLU A 281 11.98 47.92 41.64
N PRO A 282 11.72 49.25 41.69
CA PRO A 282 10.42 49.92 41.42
C PRO A 282 10.52 51.25 40.60
N LYS A 283 9.39 51.77 40.07
CA LYS A 283 9.10 53.20 39.76
C LYS A 283 7.58 53.40 39.95
N GLY A 284 7.04 54.33 40.75
CA GLY A 284 7.15 55.80 40.65
C GLY A 284 5.98 56.31 39.78
N ILE A 285 4.79 56.63 40.32
CA ILE A 285 4.33 57.99 40.73
C ILE A 285 4.66 58.99 39.60
N GLU A 286 3.75 59.67 38.88
CA GLU A 286 2.42 60.27 39.17
C GLU A 286 1.58 60.29 37.85
N SER A 287 0.37 60.87 37.66
CA SER A 287 -0.49 61.76 38.47
C SER A 287 -2.00 61.55 38.21
N GLN A 288 -2.79 62.62 37.97
CA GLN A 288 -4.23 62.68 37.71
C GLN A 288 -4.52 63.42 36.39
N HIS A 289 -5.58 63.02 35.69
CA HIS A 289 -6.54 63.95 35.07
C HIS A 289 -7.88 63.28 34.78
#